data_AF-B7Q9F7-F1
#
_entry.id   AF-B7Q9F7-F1
#
_cell.length_a   1.000
_cell.length_b   1.000
_cell.length_c   1.000
_cell.angle_alpha   90.00
_cell.angle_beta   90.00
_cell.angle_gamma   90.00
#
_symmetry.space_group_name_H-M   'P 1'
#
loop_
_entity.id
_entity.type
_entity.pdbx_description
1 polymer ?
#
loop_
_entity_poly.entity_id
_entity_poly.type
_entity_poly.pdbx_seq_one_letter_code
_entity_poly.pdbx_strand_id
1 'polypeptide(L)'
;MNNLLPSVVQMHQKYDLKGSTYKRKANKHERNKRSPTYKDLDFLEQHPDGILLEADTYNALVKTIQRDCRVLESFKIMDYSLLVGIHNLDQAARER
;
A
#
# COMPACT_ATOMS: atom_id res chain seq x y z
N MET A 1 11.24 -3.04 -15.08
CA MET A 1 10.27 -2.87 -13.97
C MET A 1 8.89 -2.70 -14.56
N ASN A 2 7.87 -3.29 -13.93
CA ASN A 2 6.48 -3.21 -14.36
C ASN A 2 5.75 -2.10 -13.60
N ASN A 3 4.74 -1.46 -14.22
CA ASN A 3 3.86 -0.54 -13.51
C ASN A 3 2.85 -1.33 -12.67
N LEU A 4 2.98 -1.31 -11.34
CA LEU A 4 2.10 -2.03 -10.42
C LEU A 4 0.71 -1.38 -10.28
N LEU A 5 0.60 -0.07 -10.53
CA LEU A 5 -0.65 0.69 -10.41
C LEU A 5 -1.00 1.32 -11.77
N PRO A 6 -1.50 0.52 -12.73
CA PRO A 6 -1.80 1.00 -14.08
C PRO A 6 -2.96 1.99 -14.09
N SER A 7 -2.90 2.98 -14.99
CA SER A 7 -3.94 4.03 -15.11
C SER A 7 -5.30 3.51 -15.59
N VAL A 8 -5.34 2.28 -16.13
CA VAL A 8 -6.59 1.61 -16.56
C VAL A 8 -7.53 1.30 -15.40
N VAL A 9 -7.02 1.23 -14.17
CA VAL A 9 -7.81 1.06 -12.95
C VAL A 9 -7.57 2.25 -12.04
N GLN A 10 -8.63 2.97 -11.67
CA GLN A 10 -8.52 4.12 -10.78
C GLN A 10 -8.18 3.68 -9.35
N MET A 11 -7.00 4.05 -8.86
CA MET A 11 -6.63 3.85 -7.46
C MET A 11 -7.21 4.98 -6.61
N HIS A 12 -8.18 4.67 -5.75
CA HIS A 12 -8.81 5.66 -4.87
C HIS A 12 -7.91 5.99 -3.68
N GLN A 13 -7.12 5.01 -3.22
CA GLN A 13 -6.10 5.22 -2.20
C GLN A 13 -4.80 4.55 -2.64
N LYS A 14 -3.67 5.16 -2.26
CA LYS A 14 -2.33 4.62 -2.50
C LYS A 14 -1.49 4.78 -1.25
N TYR A 15 -0.69 3.77 -0.92
CA TYR A 15 0.18 3.77 0.24
C TYR A 15 1.58 3.27 -0.12
N ASP A 16 2.59 3.94 0.39
CA ASP A 16 3.95 3.43 0.52
C ASP A 16 4.11 2.99 1.98
N LEU A 17 4.27 1.69 2.24
CA LEU A 17 4.34 1.14 3.60
C LEU A 17 5.71 0.50 3.85
N LYS A 18 6.33 0.83 4.99
CA LYS A 18 7.65 0.30 5.38
C LYS A 18 7.65 -0.40 6.74
N GLY A 19 6.59 -0.26 7.53
CA GLY A 19 6.50 -0.74 8.91
C GLY A 19 7.20 0.16 9.94
N SER A 20 7.92 1.20 9.52
CA SER A 20 8.49 2.21 10.40
C SER A 20 7.51 3.36 10.65
N THR A 21 7.78 4.20 11.67
CA THR A 21 6.87 5.30 12.07
C THR A 21 7.49 6.69 11.87
N TYR A 22 8.81 6.81 12.04
CA TYR A 22 9.49 8.11 11.93
C TYR A 22 9.41 8.70 10.51
N LYS A 23 8.81 9.90 10.37
CA LYS A 23 8.56 10.58 9.08
C LYS A 23 7.73 9.75 8.10
N ARG A 24 6.92 8.82 8.60
CA ARG A 24 6.02 7.97 7.81
C ARG A 24 4.59 8.51 7.78
N LYS A 25 4.46 9.82 7.58
CA LYS A 25 3.19 10.52 7.30
C LYS A 25 3.35 11.37 6.03
N ALA A 26 2.32 11.40 5.19
CA ALA A 26 2.30 12.22 3.98
C ALA A 26 2.37 13.70 4.35
N ASN A 27 3.23 14.45 3.65
CA ASN A 27 3.36 15.88 3.88
C ASN A 27 2.19 16.64 3.23
N LYS A 28 2.04 17.92 3.58
CA LYS A 28 0.95 18.77 3.07
C LYS A 28 0.93 18.83 1.54
N HIS A 29 2.09 18.88 0.90
CA HIS A 29 2.19 18.92 -0.57
C HIS A 29 1.65 17.64 -1.21
N GLU A 30 2.02 16.46 -0.70
CA GLU A 30 1.56 15.17 -1.20
C GLU A 30 0.05 15.01 -1.03
N ARG A 31 -0.47 15.38 0.14
CA ARG A 31 -1.92 15.29 0.45
C ARG A 31 -2.78 16.19 -0.43
N ASN A 32 -2.21 17.26 -1.00
CA ASN A 32 -2.92 18.18 -1.90
C ASN A 32 -2.97 17.68 -3.36
N LYS A 33 -2.27 16.58 -3.70
CA LYS A 33 -2.35 16.01 -5.04
C LYS A 33 -3.72 15.36 -5.28
N ARG A 34 -4.13 15.28 -6.54
CA ARG A 34 -5.37 14.57 -6.94
C ARG A 34 -5.35 13.08 -6.53
N SER A 35 -4.17 12.45 -6.56
CA SER A 35 -3.98 11.06 -6.17
C SER A 35 -2.76 10.97 -5.24
N PRO A 36 -2.94 11.26 -3.94
CA PRO A 36 -1.86 11.28 -2.96
C PRO A 36 -1.33 9.87 -2.70
N THR A 37 -0.06 9.79 -2.30
CA THR A 37 0.57 8.56 -1.79
C THR A 37 0.78 8.71 -0.29
N TYR A 38 -0.08 8.03 0.46
CA TYR A 38 -0.06 8.00 1.92
C TYR A 38 1.05 7.09 2.46
N LYS A 39 1.34 7.19 3.75
CA LYS A 39 2.36 6.39 4.43
C LYS A 39 1.80 5.66 5.65
N ASP A 40 2.65 4.97 6.39
CA ASP A 40 2.29 4.08 7.51
C ASP A 40 1.38 4.75 8.55
N LEU A 41 1.69 5.98 8.99
CA LEU A 41 0.88 6.69 9.98
C LEU A 41 -0.47 7.14 9.41
N ASP A 42 -0.53 7.52 8.13
CA ASP A 42 -1.81 7.81 7.48
C ASP A 42 -2.66 6.55 7.35
N PHE A 43 -2.04 5.40 7.06
CA PHE A 43 -2.72 4.12 6.96
C PHE A 43 -3.34 3.71 8.29
N LEU A 44 -2.59 3.81 9.39
CA LEU A 44 -3.11 3.52 10.73
C LEU A 44 -4.27 4.44 11.14
N GLU A 45 -4.26 5.71 10.71
CA GLU A 45 -5.34 6.66 10.97
C GLU A 45 -6.59 6.39 10.11
N GLN A 46 -6.41 6.00 8.85
CA GLN A 46 -7.50 5.81 7.88
C GLN A 46 -8.13 4.42 7.92
N HIS A 47 -7.35 3.41 8.30
CA HIS A 47 -7.75 2.00 8.37
C HIS A 47 -7.35 1.42 9.75
N PRO A 48 -7.97 1.87 10.86
CA PRO A 48 -7.64 1.40 12.20
C PRO A 48 -7.85 -0.11 12.37
N ASP A 49 -8.81 -0.68 11.65
CA ASP A 49 -9.11 -2.13 11.63
C ASP A 49 -8.33 -2.88 10.53
N GLY A 50 -7.50 -2.17 9.76
CA GLY A 50 -6.73 -2.71 8.65
C GLY A 50 -7.56 -3.05 7.40
N ILE A 51 -6.97 -3.87 6.52
CA ILE A 51 -7.62 -4.40 5.32
C ILE A 51 -8.01 -5.84 5.60
N LEU A 52 -9.31 -6.12 5.54
CA LEU A 52 -9.83 -7.48 5.66
C LEU A 52 -9.57 -8.26 4.37
N LEU A 53 -9.07 -9.47 4.52
CA LEU A 53 -8.80 -10.41 3.43
C LEU A 53 -9.36 -11.77 3.81
N GLU A 54 -9.89 -12.49 2.81
CA GLU A 54 -10.23 -13.91 2.96
C GLU A 54 -9.01 -14.70 3.42
N ALA A 55 -9.24 -15.72 4.26
CA ALA A 55 -8.18 -16.45 4.95
C ALA A 55 -7.14 -17.04 3.98
N ASP A 56 -7.58 -17.60 2.85
CA ASP A 56 -6.69 -18.19 1.85
C ASP A 56 -5.83 -17.13 1.15
N THR A 57 -6.43 -16.00 0.78
CA THR A 57 -5.73 -14.86 0.16
C THR A 57 -4.70 -14.26 1.11
N TYR A 58 -5.08 -14.06 2.37
CA TYR A 58 -4.17 -13.60 3.43
C TYR A 58 -2.97 -14.54 3.58
N ASN A 59 -3.24 -15.84 3.73
CA ASN A 59 -2.21 -16.85 3.91
C ASN A 59 -1.24 -16.90 2.71
N ALA A 60 -1.76 -16.81 1.48
CA ALA A 60 -0.93 -16.78 0.27
C ALA A 60 -0.06 -15.51 0.20
N LEU A 61 -0.65 -14.35 0.52
CA LEU A 61 0.05 -13.06 0.53
C LEU A 61 1.19 -13.05 1.56
N VAL A 62 0.90 -13.41 2.81
CA VAL A 62 1.89 -13.40 3.90
C VAL A 62 3.03 -14.38 3.63
N LYS A 63 2.73 -15.59 3.14
CA LYS A 63 3.75 -16.57 2.75
C LYS A 63 4.68 -16.03 1.66
N THR A 64 4.13 -15.30 0.69
CA THR A 64 4.92 -14.71 -0.40
C THR A 64 5.81 -13.58 0.12
N ILE A 65 5.24 -12.63 0.88
CA ILE A 65 5.99 -11.53 1.48
C ILE A 65 7.13 -12.05 2.36
N GLN A 66 6.89 -13.08 3.18
CA GLN A 66 7.95 -13.69 4.01
C GLN A 66 9.10 -14.26 3.18
N ARG A 67 8.81 -14.89 2.04
CA ARG A 67 9.85 -15.42 1.14
C ARG A 67 10.64 -14.29 0.49
N ASP A 68 9.96 -13.26 0.02
CA ASP A 68 10.59 -12.10 -0.63
C ASP A 68 11.47 -11.32 0.36
N CYS A 69 11.00 -11.11 1.59
CA CYS A 69 11.80 -10.46 2.64
C CYS A 69 13.07 -11.25 2.97
N ARG A 70 13.01 -12.60 3.01
CA ARG A 70 14.23 -13.43 3.20
C ARG A 70 15.23 -13.24 2.07
N VAL A 71 14.75 -13.12 0.82
CA VAL A 71 15.61 -12.84 -0.33
C VAL A 71 16.27 -11.47 -0.17
N LEU A 72 15.48 -10.42 0.10
CA LEU A 72 16.00 -9.06 0.28
C LEU A 72 17.01 -8.97 1.43
N GLU A 73 16.73 -9.63 2.55
CA GLU A 73 17.62 -9.73 3.70
C GLU A 73 18.94 -10.44 3.34
N SER A 74 18.89 -11.54 2.57
CA SER A 74 20.10 -12.27 2.15
C SER A 74 21.05 -11.43 1.30
N PHE A 75 20.51 -10.47 0.55
CA PHE A 75 21.26 -9.49 -0.23
C PHE A 75 21.61 -8.21 0.55
N LYS A 76 21.26 -8.13 1.84
CA LYS A 76 21.41 -6.94 2.70
C LYS A 76 20.72 -5.70 2.13
N ILE A 77 19.63 -5.90 1.40
CA ILE A 77 18.82 -4.82 0.84
C ILE A 77 17.86 -4.35 1.94
N MET A 78 17.79 -3.04 2.11
CA MET A 78 16.94 -2.37 3.11
C MET A 78 16.17 -1.23 2.46
N ASP A 79 15.33 -0.55 3.23
CA ASP A 79 14.59 0.64 2.80
C ASP A 79 13.65 0.43 1.60
N TYR A 80 13.22 -0.80 1.36
CA TYR A 80 12.11 -1.11 0.45
C TYR A 80 10.76 -0.82 1.11
N SER A 81 9.75 -0.56 0.29
CA SER A 81 8.37 -0.37 0.73
C SER A 81 7.43 -1.33 -0.01
N LEU A 82 6.33 -1.69 0.63
CA LEU A 82 5.19 -2.32 -0.01
C LEU A 82 4.31 -1.20 -0.58
N LEU A 83 4.24 -1.13 -1.91
CA LEU A 83 3.32 -0.23 -2.61
C LEU A 83 1.94 -0.87 -2.67
N VAL A 84 0.94 -0.23 -2.06
CA VAL A 84 -0.45 -0.71 -2.02
C VAL A 84 -1.35 0.28 -2.74
N GLY A 85 -2.16 -0.21 -3.66
CA GLY A 85 -3.25 0.54 -4.28
C GLY A 85 -4.60 -0.07 -3.91
N ILE A 86 -5.55 0.76 -3.52
CA ILE A 86 -6.91 0.33 -3.17
C ILE A 86 -7.89 0.90 -4.18
N HIS A 87 -8.63 0.00 -4.82
CA HIS A 87 -9.73 0.32 -5.70
C HIS A 87 -11.06 -0.03 -5.00
N ASN A 88 -11.84 0.98 -4.63
CA ASN A 88 -13.18 0.82 -4.08
C ASN A 88 -14.21 0.74 -5.23
N LEU A 89 -14.89 -0.39 -5.34
CA LEU A 89 -15.86 -0.65 -6.41
C LEU A 89 -17.11 0.24 -6.29
N ASP A 90 -17.60 0.47 -5.07
CA ASP A 90 -18.80 1.29 -4.83
C ASP A 90 -18.53 2.76 -5.17
N GLN A 91 -17.35 3.27 -4.81
CA GLN A 91 -16.94 4.61 -5.18
C GLN A 91 -16.78 4.75 -6.69
N ALA A 92 -16.10 3.80 -7.34
CA ALA A 92 -15.96 3.81 -8.79
C ALA A 92 -17.31 3.75 -9.51
N ALA A 93 -18.29 3.03 -8.97
CA ALA A 93 -19.64 2.96 -9.53
C ALA A 93 -20.40 4.29 -9.41
N ARG A 94 -20.17 5.07 -8.34
CA ARG A 94 -20.77 6.39 -8.13
C ARG A 94 -20.12 7.51 -8.95
N GLU A 95 -18.85 7.33 -9.34
CA GLU A 95 -18.09 8.29 -10.15
C GLU A 95 -18.29 8.10 -11.66
N ARG A 96 -19.03 7.06 -12.07
CA ARG A 96 -19.50 6.85 -13.44
C ARG A 96 -20.78 7.63 -13.71
#